data_AF-A0A2E7TYS0-F1
#
_entry.id   AF-A0A2E7TYS0-F1
#
_cell.length_a   1.000
_cell.length_b   1.000
_cell.length_c   1.000
_cell.angle_alpha   90.00
_cell.angle_beta   90.00
_cell.angle_gamma   90.00
#
_symmetry.space_group_name_H-M   'P 1'
#
loop_
_entity.id
_entity.type
_entity.pdbx_description
1 polymer ?
#
loop_
_entity_poly.entity_id
_entity_poly.type
_entity_poly.pdbx_seq_one_letter_code
_entity_poly.pdbx_strand_id
1 'polypeptide(L)'
;MGGNVTVSLEVAGFPIVPAGDMTSGTGHHHLYLDADLTGVGEPVPTVPGSIIHMGDGSSEYTFEGVAPGEHRLIAVVADGIHVPLQPWVVDTVTFTVN
;
A
#
# COMPACT_ATOMS: atom_id res chain seq x y z
N MET A 1 -4.37 7.00 -23.46
CA MET A 1 -3.24 7.34 -22.56
C MET A 1 -3.82 7.41 -21.17
N GLY A 2 -3.19 6.76 -20.19
CA GLY A 2 -3.62 6.85 -18.79
C GLY A 2 -3.08 8.09 -18.10
N GLY A 3 -3.68 8.47 -16.98
CA GLY A 3 -3.24 9.58 -16.12
C GLY A 3 -2.22 9.13 -15.07
N ASN A 4 -1.44 10.09 -14.55
CA ASN A 4 -0.57 9.85 -13.40
C ASN A 4 -1.35 10.15 -12.11
N VAL A 5 -1.24 9.26 -11.13
CA VAL A 5 -1.91 9.40 -9.83
C VAL A 5 -0.85 9.31 -8.73
N THR A 6 -0.61 10.44 -8.06
CA THR A 6 0.30 10.50 -6.91
C THR A 6 -0.48 10.29 -5.62
N VAL A 7 0.03 9.40 -4.77
CA VAL A 7 -0.54 9.04 -3.48
C VAL A 7 0.47 9.41 -2.41
N SER A 8 0.06 10.25 -1.46
CA SER A 8 0.86 10.59 -0.27
C SER A 8 0.22 9.94 0.96
N LEU A 9 1.04 9.34 1.80
CA LEU A 9 0.64 8.55 2.96
C LEU A 9 1.10 9.21 4.25
N GLU A 10 0.21 9.21 5.25
CA GLU A 10 0.53 9.61 6.61
C GLU A 10 0.06 8.53 7.56
N VAL A 11 0.92 8.12 8.49
CA VAL A 11 0.60 7.15 9.54
C VAL A 11 0.98 7.76 10.88
N ALA A 12 0.06 7.65 11.84
CA ALA A 12 0.27 8.08 13.21
C ALA A 12 0.35 6.88 14.16
N GLY A 13 1.16 7.01 15.21
CA GLY A 13 1.20 6.07 16.33
C GLY A 13 2.33 5.03 16.31
N PHE A 14 3.05 4.87 15.19
CA PHE A 14 4.21 3.98 15.11
C PHE A 14 5.11 4.33 13.90
N PRO A 15 6.38 3.89 13.87
CA PRO A 15 7.32 4.27 12.82
C PRO A 15 7.18 3.41 11.55
N ILE A 16 7.34 4.06 10.40
CA ILE A 16 7.54 3.42 9.11
C ILE A 16 9.03 3.21 8.88
N VAL A 17 9.42 2.00 8.50
CA VAL A 17 10.80 1.56 8.30
C VAL A 17 10.93 0.76 7.01
N PRO A 18 12.14 0.55 6.47
CA PRO A 18 12.31 -0.33 5.32
C PRO A 18 11.88 -1.77 5.59
N ALA A 19 11.44 -2.47 4.54
CA ALA A 19 11.09 -3.89 4.59
C ALA A 19 12.28 -4.74 5.09
N GLY A 20 11.98 -5.81 5.81
CA GLY A 20 12.97 -6.67 6.45
C GLY A 20 13.44 -6.20 7.84
N ASP A 21 13.08 -4.99 8.27
CA ASP A 21 13.25 -4.59 9.67
C ASP A 21 12.28 -5.39 10.56
N MET A 22 12.84 -6.11 11.53
CA MET A 22 12.09 -7.00 12.43
C MET A 22 11.80 -6.36 13.80
N THR A 23 11.99 -5.04 13.93
CA THR A 23 11.68 -4.30 15.14
C THR A 23 10.17 -4.39 15.41
N SER A 24 9.80 -4.78 16.63
CA SER A 24 8.39 -4.91 17.00
C SER A 24 7.65 -3.58 16.89
N GLY A 25 6.46 -3.61 16.29
CA GLY A 25 5.61 -2.42 16.18
C GLY A 25 6.04 -1.45 15.08
N THR A 26 6.82 -1.89 14.10
CA THR A 26 7.18 -1.12 12.90
C THR A 26 6.60 -1.80 11.64
N GLY A 27 6.63 -1.09 10.51
CA GLY A 27 6.23 -1.68 9.23
C GLY A 27 6.50 -0.77 8.04
N HIS A 28 6.04 -1.18 6.87
CA HIS A 28 6.16 -0.43 5.61
C HIS A 28 4.86 -0.45 4.79
N HIS A 29 4.75 0.49 3.87
CA HIS A 29 3.54 0.72 3.10
C HIS A 29 3.38 -0.26 1.93
N HIS A 30 2.12 -0.59 1.65
CA HIS A 30 1.69 -1.28 0.45
C HIS A 30 0.45 -0.59 -0.09
N LEU A 31 0.31 -0.58 -1.41
CA LEU A 31 -0.83 0.00 -2.10
C LEU A 31 -1.48 -1.05 -3.00
N TYR A 32 -2.79 -1.15 -2.96
CA TYR A 32 -3.60 -2.05 -3.78
C TYR A 32 -4.51 -1.19 -4.66
N LEU A 33 -4.15 -1.06 -5.94
CA LEU A 33 -4.96 -0.42 -6.96
C LEU A 33 -5.85 -1.47 -7.61
N ASP A 34 -7.16 -1.29 -7.49
CA ASP A 34 -8.21 -2.18 -8.01
C ASP A 34 -8.04 -3.65 -7.64
N ALA A 35 -7.47 -3.89 -6.46
CA ALA A 35 -7.25 -5.21 -5.89
C ALA A 35 -7.93 -5.33 -4.52
N ASP A 36 -8.13 -6.58 -4.09
CA ASP A 36 -8.62 -6.91 -2.75
C ASP A 36 -7.44 -7.29 -1.85
N LEU A 37 -7.62 -7.07 -0.55
CA LEU A 37 -6.67 -7.49 0.47
C LEU A 37 -6.64 -9.02 0.59
N THR A 38 -5.50 -9.56 0.99
CA THR A 38 -5.38 -10.98 1.36
C THR A 38 -6.07 -11.30 2.67
N GLY A 39 -6.22 -12.60 2.93
CA GLY A 39 -6.76 -13.08 4.21
C GLY A 39 -5.93 -12.61 5.40
N VAL A 40 -6.56 -12.53 6.57
CA VAL A 40 -5.89 -12.14 7.82
C VAL A 40 -4.70 -13.07 8.09
N GLY A 41 -3.53 -12.48 8.33
CA GLY A 41 -2.30 -13.21 8.63
C GLY A 41 -1.57 -13.77 7.40
N GLU A 42 -2.10 -13.58 6.19
CA GLU A 42 -1.39 -13.89 4.97
C GLU A 42 -0.50 -12.71 4.54
N PRO A 43 0.66 -12.98 3.93
CA PRO A 43 1.52 -11.92 3.42
C PRO A 43 0.84 -11.15 2.28
N VAL A 44 1.26 -9.90 2.09
CA VAL A 44 0.88 -9.08 0.93
C VAL A 44 1.35 -9.80 -0.34
N PRO A 45 0.46 -10.08 -1.31
CA PRO A 45 0.82 -10.84 -2.48
C PRO A 45 1.53 -9.94 -3.50
N THR A 46 2.28 -10.57 -4.41
CA THR A 46 2.92 -9.88 -5.52
C THR A 46 2.02 -9.98 -6.75
N VAL A 47 1.22 -8.94 -7.00
CA VAL A 47 0.40 -8.80 -8.21
C VAL A 47 0.93 -7.61 -9.02
N PRO A 48 1.77 -7.84 -10.05
CA PRO A 48 2.38 -6.77 -10.82
C PRO A 48 1.36 -5.78 -11.38
N GLY A 49 1.58 -4.49 -11.15
CA GLY A 49 0.74 -3.40 -11.63
C GLY A 49 -0.50 -3.09 -10.78
N SER A 50 -0.94 -4.02 -9.93
CA SER A 50 -2.06 -3.79 -9.00
C SER A 50 -1.60 -3.61 -7.56
N ILE A 51 -0.54 -4.30 -7.14
CA ILE A 51 -0.03 -4.21 -5.77
C ILE A 51 1.40 -3.69 -5.77
N ILE A 52 1.60 -2.59 -5.05
CA ILE A 52 2.88 -1.90 -4.92
C ILE A 52 3.44 -2.15 -3.52
N HIS A 53 4.69 -2.58 -3.47
CA HIS A 53 5.46 -2.78 -2.23
C HIS A 53 6.40 -1.59 -2.05
N MET A 54 6.15 -0.74 -1.05
CA MET A 54 6.96 0.45 -0.77
C MET A 54 8.01 0.13 0.31
N GLY A 55 8.87 -0.84 0.00
CA GLY A 55 9.81 -1.45 0.97
C GLY A 55 11.01 -0.58 1.36
N ASP A 56 11.15 0.62 0.81
CA ASP A 56 12.20 1.58 1.16
C ASP A 56 11.80 2.53 2.31
N GLY A 57 10.57 2.40 2.82
CA GLY A 57 10.03 3.30 3.84
C GLY A 57 9.55 4.64 3.28
N SER A 58 9.38 4.76 1.96
CA SER A 58 8.77 5.92 1.33
C SER A 58 7.32 6.11 1.75
N SER A 59 6.85 7.35 1.73
CA SER A 59 5.47 7.73 2.03
C SER A 59 4.74 8.31 0.82
N GLU A 60 5.35 8.24 -0.37
CA GLU A 60 4.74 8.71 -1.61
C GLU A 60 5.01 7.74 -2.75
N TYR A 61 3.99 7.50 -3.58
CA TYR A 61 4.11 6.71 -4.80
C TYR A 61 3.29 7.33 -5.92
N THR A 62 3.83 7.34 -7.14
CA THR A 62 3.09 7.76 -8.34
C THR A 62 2.81 6.57 -9.23
N PHE A 63 1.52 6.25 -9.39
CA PHE A 63 1.07 5.33 -10.42
C PHE A 63 1.12 6.04 -11.77
N GLU A 64 1.78 5.43 -12.74
CA GLU A 64 1.85 5.93 -14.11
C GLU A 64 0.84 5.19 -14.99
N GLY A 65 0.20 5.93 -15.91
CA GLY A 65 -0.65 5.32 -16.93
C GLY A 65 -1.91 4.64 -16.41
N VAL A 66 -2.48 5.11 -15.29
CA VAL A 66 -3.77 4.63 -14.76
C VAL A 66 -4.86 4.90 -15.80
N ALA A 67 -5.65 3.88 -16.14
CA ALA A 67 -6.68 4.00 -17.16
C ALA A 67 -7.74 5.05 -16.78
N PRO A 68 -8.42 5.72 -17.73
CA PRO A 68 -9.60 6.52 -17.41
C PRO A 68 -10.72 5.64 -16.84
N GLY A 69 -11.37 6.10 -15.77
CA GLY A 69 -12.41 5.35 -15.07
C GLY A 69 -12.41 5.53 -13.55
N GLU A 70 -13.31 4.81 -12.89
CA GLU A 70 -13.36 4.71 -11.42
C GLU A 70 -12.34 3.68 -10.93
N HIS A 71 -11.63 4.04 -9.87
CA HIS A 71 -10.59 3.23 -9.25
C HIS A 71 -10.77 3.20 -7.74
N ARG A 72 -10.32 2.11 -7.13
CA ARG A 72 -10.20 1.96 -5.68
C ARG A 72 -8.75 1.74 -5.29
N LEU A 73 -8.29 2.47 -4.29
CA LEU A 73 -6.98 2.30 -3.70
C LEU A 73 -7.12 1.90 -2.24
N ILE A 74 -6.45 0.83 -1.85
CA ILE A 74 -6.30 0.44 -0.44
C ILE A 74 -4.84 0.63 -0.06
N ALA A 75 -4.58 1.40 1.01
CA ALA A 75 -3.28 1.52 1.62
C ALA A 75 -3.23 0.62 2.86
N VAL A 76 -2.18 -0.18 3.02
CA VAL A 76 -2.00 -1.05 4.19
C VAL A 76 -0.55 -1.03 4.65
N VAL A 77 -0.36 -1.07 5.96
CA VAL A 77 0.97 -1.27 6.55
C VAL A 77 1.16 -2.72 6.95
N ALA A 78 2.29 -3.29 6.57
CA ALA A 78 2.70 -4.65 6.91
C ALA A 78 4.07 -4.65 7.61
N ASP A 79 4.36 -5.72 8.34
CA ASP A 79 5.64 -5.90 9.04
C ASP A 79 6.81 -6.22 8.09
N GLY A 80 8.01 -6.41 8.64
CA GLY A 80 9.23 -6.70 7.88
C GLY A 80 9.18 -7.96 7.00
N ILE A 81 8.22 -8.87 7.20
CA ILE A 81 7.98 -10.05 6.34
C ILE A 81 6.72 -9.93 5.49
N HIS A 82 6.19 -8.72 5.34
CA HIS A 82 5.03 -8.35 4.52
C HIS A 82 3.70 -8.90 5.04
N VAL A 83 3.57 -9.21 6.34
CA VAL A 83 2.28 -9.58 6.93
C VAL A 83 1.58 -8.33 7.48
N PRO A 84 0.33 -8.01 7.08
CA PRO A 84 -0.39 -6.84 7.58
C PRO A 84 -0.44 -6.80 9.12
N LEU A 85 -0.13 -5.62 9.68
CA LEU A 85 -0.09 -5.42 11.13
C LEU A 85 -1.45 -5.76 11.79
N GLN A 86 -1.41 -6.19 13.05
CA GLN A 86 -2.61 -6.44 13.86
C GLN A 86 -2.60 -5.55 15.12
N PRO A 87 -3.63 -4.73 15.36
CA PRO A 87 -4.79 -4.49 14.49
C PRO A 87 -4.39 -3.88 13.14
N TRP A 88 -5.23 -4.06 12.12
CA TRP A 88 -4.98 -3.58 10.77
C TRP A 88 -4.75 -2.07 10.76
N VAL A 89 -3.68 -1.65 10.09
CA VAL A 89 -3.43 -0.24 9.75
C VAL A 89 -3.69 -0.12 8.27
N VAL A 90 -4.91 0.28 7.95
CA VAL A 90 -5.45 0.26 6.59
C VAL A 90 -6.37 1.45 6.36
N ASP A 91 -6.37 1.98 5.15
CA ASP A 91 -7.34 2.96 4.69
C ASP A 91 -7.74 2.70 3.23
N THR A 92 -8.90 3.17 2.80
CA THR A 92 -9.44 2.95 1.45
C THR A 92 -10.04 4.23 0.89
N VAL A 93 -9.65 4.55 -0.34
CA VAL A 93 -10.20 5.68 -1.10
C VAL A 93 -10.65 5.24 -2.48
N THR A 94 -11.62 5.96 -3.05
CA THR A 94 -12.05 5.81 -4.44
C THR A 94 -11.81 7.11 -5.19
N PHE A 95 -11.37 7.02 -6.44
CA PHE A 95 -11.10 8.19 -7.28
C PHE A 95 -11.46 7.92 -8.74
N THR A 96 -11.53 8.98 -9.54
CA THR A 96 -11.80 8.89 -10.98
C THR A 96 -10.67 9.53 -11.77
N VAL A 97 -10.15 8.81 -12.76
CA VAL A 97 -9.22 9.36 -13.77
C VAL A 97 -10.05 9.74 -15.00
N ASN A 98 -9.90 10.97 -15.47
CA ASN A 98 -10.61 11.52 -16.64
C ASN A 98 -9.74 11.50 -17.89
#